data_AF-A0A7X2JA71-F1
#
_entry.id   AF-A0A7X2JA71-F1
#
_cell.length_a   1.000
_cell.length_b   1.000
_cell.length_c   1.000
_cell.angle_alpha   90.00
_cell.angle_beta   90.00
_cell.angle_gamma   90.00
#
_symmetry.space_group_name_H-M   'P 1'
#
loop_
_entity.id
_entity.type
_entity.pdbx_description
1 polymer ?
#
loop_
_entity_poly.entity_id
_entity_poly.type
_entity_poly.pdbx_seq_one_letter_code
_entity_poly.pdbx_strand_id
1 'polypeptide(L)'
;MQRERNYAKAQTIKKNERHIRSMLVLFIATVFIVFAACALFGNLLISAHEKRSEEPVNFKYYKSIEIQPGDTLWDIAEEYITEDYRSVSEYVMVLKEMNSLSTDDIQAGQNLMIAYNDTEFINK
;
A
#
# COMPACT_ATOMS: atom_id res chain seq x y z
N MET A 1 40.49 56.88 -30.35
CA MET A 1 39.85 55.72 -31.05
C MET A 1 40.29 54.33 -30.56
N GLN A 2 41.57 53.92 -30.62
CA GLN A 2 41.98 52.55 -30.19
C GLN A 2 41.72 52.26 -28.70
N ARG A 3 42.00 53.23 -27.82
CA ARG A 3 41.83 53.10 -26.36
C ARG A 3 40.35 52.94 -25.98
N GLU A 4 39.46 53.75 -26.53
CA GLU A 4 38.01 53.67 -26.27
C GLU A 4 37.42 52.32 -26.73
N ARG A 5 37.88 51.80 -27.87
CA ARG A 5 37.54 50.45 -28.34
C ARG A 5 37.99 49.36 -27.36
N ASN A 6 39.17 49.51 -26.74
CA ASN A 6 39.67 48.57 -25.74
C ASN A 6 38.92 48.68 -24.41
N TYR A 7 38.54 49.89 -23.97
CA TYR A 7 37.71 50.09 -22.78
C TYR A 7 36.29 49.53 -22.95
N ALA A 8 35.66 49.76 -24.09
CA ALA A 8 34.35 49.19 -24.40
C ALA A 8 34.38 47.65 -24.43
N LYS A 9 35.40 47.05 -25.06
CA LYS A 9 35.60 45.58 -25.05
C LYS A 9 35.82 45.03 -23.64
N ALA A 10 36.65 45.68 -22.82
CA ALA A 10 36.89 45.26 -21.45
C ALA A 10 35.64 45.36 -20.56
N GLN A 11 34.78 46.35 -20.80
CA GLN A 11 33.49 46.47 -20.10
C GLN A 11 32.50 45.37 -20.52
N THR A 12 32.42 45.03 -21.81
CA THR A 12 31.56 43.95 -22.30
C THR A 12 32.00 42.58 -21.77
N ILE A 13 33.30 42.30 -21.72
CA ILE A 13 33.86 41.06 -21.15
C ILE A 13 33.52 40.96 -19.66
N LYS A 14 33.77 42.02 -18.87
CA LYS A 14 33.42 42.05 -17.43
C LYS A 14 31.91 41.91 -17.19
N LYS A 15 31.06 42.45 -18.06
CA LYS A 15 29.60 42.31 -18.00
C LYS A 15 29.17 40.86 -18.29
N ASN A 16 29.75 40.23 -19.30
CA ASN A 16 29.48 38.83 -19.65
C ASN A 16 29.97 37.87 -18.55
N GLU A 17 31.13 38.12 -17.94
CA GLU A 17 31.62 37.36 -16.78
C GLU A 17 30.65 37.43 -15.59
N ARG A 18 30.09 38.62 -15.30
CA ARG A 18 29.06 38.78 -14.26
C ARG A 18 27.78 38.03 -14.61
N HIS A 19 27.33 38.05 -15.86
CA HIS A 19 26.16 37.30 -16.30
C HIS A 19 26.39 35.79 -16.20
N ILE A 20 27.53 35.28 -16.66
CA ILE A 20 27.88 33.85 -16.55
C ILE A 20 27.99 33.41 -15.08
N ARG A 21 28.64 34.21 -14.23
CA ARG A 21 28.72 33.92 -12.79
C ARG A 21 27.34 33.93 -12.13
N SER A 22 26.49 34.89 -12.47
CA SER A 22 25.11 34.97 -11.96
C SER A 22 24.28 33.77 -12.40
N MET A 23 24.37 33.37 -13.68
CA MET A 23 23.68 32.18 -14.21
C MET A 23 24.17 30.89 -13.56
N LEU A 24 25.49 30.74 -13.34
CA LEU A 24 26.06 29.59 -12.64
C LEU A 24 25.59 29.52 -11.18
N VAL A 25 25.56 30.65 -10.46
CA VAL A 25 25.04 30.71 -9.08
C VAL A 25 23.56 30.33 -9.04
N LEU A 26 22.75 30.83 -9.98
CA LEU A 26 21.32 30.51 -10.10
C LEU A 26 21.09 29.02 -10.39
N PHE A 27 21.89 28.43 -11.27
CA PHE A 27 21.83 27.00 -11.60
C PHE A 27 22.20 26.13 -10.39
N ILE A 28 23.28 26.46 -9.68
CA ILE A 28 23.68 25.76 -8.46
C ILE A 28 22.60 25.87 -7.40
N ALA A 29 22.03 27.07 -7.20
CA ALA A 29 20.96 27.29 -6.23
C ALA A 29 19.70 26.46 -6.57
N THR A 30 19.32 26.36 -7.85
CA THR A 30 18.17 25.54 -8.27
C THR A 30 18.41 24.05 -8.02
N VAL A 31 19.61 23.54 -8.27
CA VAL A 31 19.96 22.13 -7.95
C VAL A 31 19.81 21.85 -6.46
N PHE A 32 20.31 22.75 -5.58
CA PHE A 32 20.16 22.59 -4.14
C PHE A 32 18.70 22.66 -3.66
N ILE A 33 17.89 23.56 -4.26
CA ILE A 33 16.46 23.67 -3.95
C ILE A 33 15.72 22.38 -4.32
N VAL A 34 15.99 21.82 -5.51
CA VAL A 34 15.40 20.55 -5.95
C VAL A 34 15.82 19.41 -5.03
N PHE A 35 17.10 19.33 -4.66
CA PHE A 35 17.59 18.30 -3.73
C PHE A 35 16.93 18.40 -2.34
N ALA A 36 16.81 19.61 -1.80
CA ALA A 36 16.10 19.85 -0.54
C ALA A 36 14.61 19.48 -0.64
N ALA A 37 13.94 19.84 -1.74
CA ALA A 37 12.56 19.44 -1.98
C ALA A 37 12.43 17.91 -2.05
N CYS A 38 13.29 17.21 -2.78
CA CYS A 38 13.30 15.74 -2.84
C CYS A 38 13.52 15.10 -1.45
N ALA A 39 14.41 15.67 -0.63
CA ALA A 39 14.65 15.19 0.74
C ALA A 39 13.45 15.42 1.67
N LEU A 40 12.72 16.53 1.52
CA LEU A 40 11.52 16.84 2.29
C LEU A 40 10.32 15.99 1.84
N PHE A 41 10.14 15.78 0.54
CA PHE A 41 9.07 14.94 -0.01
C PHE A 41 9.32 13.44 0.20
N GLY A 42 10.58 13.00 0.25
CA GLY A 42 10.94 11.60 0.53
C GLY A 42 10.50 11.13 1.93
N ASN A 43 10.41 12.03 2.91
CA ASN A 43 9.95 11.71 4.26
C ASN A 43 8.42 11.72 4.41
N LEU A 44 7.67 12.38 3.52
CA LEU A 44 6.21 12.48 3.59
C LEU A 44 5.48 11.27 2.97
N LEU A 45 6.18 10.44 2.20
CA LEU A 45 5.61 9.26 1.53
C LEU A 45 5.96 7.93 2.21
N ILE A 46 6.78 7.94 3.28
CA ILE A 46 7.09 6.75 4.07
C ILE A 46 6.07 6.66 5.20
N SER A 47 4.85 6.28 4.86
CA SER A 47 3.90 5.71 5.82
C SER A 47 3.53 4.30 5.37
N ALA A 48 4.53 3.42 5.43
CA ALA A 48 4.31 1.98 5.49
C ALA A 48 4.79 1.52 6.86
N HIS A 49 4.07 1.94 7.90
CA HIS A 49 4.25 1.38 9.24
C HIS A 49 3.56 0.01 9.28
N GLU A 50 4.17 -0.97 8.63
CA GLU A 50 3.85 -2.36 8.92
C GLU A 50 4.48 -2.64 10.28
N LYS A 51 3.67 -2.57 11.34
CA LYS A 51 4.05 -3.05 12.66
C LYS A 51 4.33 -4.54 12.52
N ARG A 52 5.58 -4.88 12.28
CA ARG A 52 6.10 -6.22 12.44
C ARG A 52 6.23 -6.48 13.94
N SER A 53 5.09 -6.56 14.63
CA SER A 53 4.98 -7.33 15.85
C SER A 53 5.02 -8.79 15.43
N GLU A 54 5.92 -9.55 16.03
CA GLU A 54 6.06 -11.01 15.89
C GLU A 54 4.87 -11.73 16.53
N GLU A 55 3.65 -11.35 16.19
CA GLU A 55 2.46 -12.17 16.43
C GLU A 55 2.35 -13.13 15.24
N PRO A 56 2.02 -14.42 15.46
CA PRO A 56 1.79 -15.33 14.35
C PRO A 56 0.72 -14.68 13.47
N VAL A 57 1.11 -14.27 12.26
CA VAL A 57 0.19 -13.64 11.32
C VAL A 57 -0.82 -14.73 10.97
N ASN A 58 -1.96 -14.69 11.65
CA ASN A 58 -3.05 -15.61 11.43
C ASN A 58 -3.67 -15.18 10.11
N PHE A 59 -3.21 -15.80 9.02
CA PHE A 59 -3.61 -15.38 7.68
C PHE A 59 -5.01 -15.91 7.42
N LYS A 60 -5.85 -15.03 6.88
CA LYS A 60 -7.20 -15.39 6.44
C LYS A 60 -7.13 -16.09 5.08
N TYR A 61 -7.59 -17.33 5.06
CA TYR A 61 -7.67 -18.17 3.87
C TYR A 61 -9.12 -18.48 3.51
N TYR A 62 -9.31 -18.90 2.26
CA TYR A 62 -10.60 -19.30 1.72
C TYR A 62 -10.49 -20.70 1.15
N LYS A 63 -11.47 -21.55 1.45
CA LYS A 63 -11.60 -22.87 0.82
C LYS A 63 -13.07 -23.17 0.51
N SER A 64 -13.27 -24.05 -0.46
CA SER A 64 -14.57 -24.64 -0.76
C SER A 64 -14.69 -25.96 -0.02
N ILE A 65 -15.76 -26.14 0.73
CA ILE A 65 -16.13 -27.41 1.35
C ILE A 65 -17.41 -27.95 0.71
N GLU A 66 -17.54 -29.26 0.63
CA GLU A 66 -18.77 -29.91 0.18
C GLU A 66 -19.73 -30.08 1.36
N ILE A 67 -20.96 -29.59 1.21
CA ILE A 67 -22.00 -29.66 2.22
C ILE A 67 -22.47 -31.12 2.34
N GLN A 68 -22.41 -31.68 3.54
CA GLN A 68 -22.78 -33.05 3.82
C GLN A 68 -24.26 -33.18 4.21
N PRO A 69 -24.87 -34.37 4.05
CA PRO A 69 -26.23 -34.61 4.53
C PRO A 69 -26.36 -34.39 6.03
N GLY A 70 -27.20 -33.44 6.42
CA GLY A 70 -27.46 -33.09 7.82
C GLY A 70 -26.76 -31.82 8.30
N ASP A 71 -25.83 -31.27 7.51
CA ASP A 71 -25.18 -30.00 7.82
C ASP A 71 -26.20 -28.86 7.81
N THR A 72 -26.08 -27.96 8.78
CA THR A 72 -26.74 -26.65 8.73
C THR A 72 -25.69 -25.57 8.53
N LEU A 73 -26.10 -24.42 7.98
CA LEU A 73 -25.22 -23.27 7.83
C LEU A 73 -24.65 -22.80 9.18
N TRP A 74 -25.42 -23.02 10.26
CA TRP A 74 -25.03 -22.69 11.62
C TRP A 74 -23.97 -23.64 12.17
N ASP A 75 -24.12 -24.95 11.97
CA ASP A 75 -23.12 -25.93 12.41
C ASP A 75 -21.77 -25.69 11.71
N ILE A 76 -21.82 -25.42 10.39
CA ILE A 76 -20.63 -25.05 9.61
C ILE A 76 -20.02 -23.73 10.13
N ALA A 77 -20.85 -22.74 10.46
CA ALA A 77 -20.36 -21.49 11.01
C ALA A 77 -19.71 -21.68 12.39
N GLU A 78 -20.26 -22.54 13.26
CA GLU A 78 -19.67 -22.88 14.54
C GLU A 78 -18.32 -23.59 14.40
N GLU A 79 -18.18 -24.46 13.39
CA GLU A 79 -16.94 -25.20 13.15
C GLU A 79 -15.80 -24.30 12.65
N TYR A 80 -16.11 -23.33 11.78
CA TYR A 80 -15.10 -22.56 11.04
C TYR A 80 -14.95 -21.10 11.48
N ILE A 81 -15.73 -20.62 12.45
CA ILE A 81 -15.60 -19.25 12.95
C ILE A 81 -14.20 -18.98 13.50
N THR A 82 -13.65 -17.82 13.16
CA THR A 82 -12.36 -17.34 13.66
C THR A 82 -12.55 -16.16 14.61
N GLU A 83 -11.47 -15.78 15.30
CA GLU A 83 -11.44 -14.64 16.23
C GLU A 83 -11.77 -13.28 15.57
N ASP A 84 -11.76 -13.20 14.24
CA ASP A 84 -12.11 -12.00 13.47
C ASP A 84 -13.60 -11.65 13.53
N TYR A 85 -14.44 -12.58 14.00
CA TYR A 85 -15.88 -12.43 14.06
C TYR A 85 -16.35 -12.43 15.52
N ARG A 86 -17.26 -11.52 15.88
CA ARG A 86 -17.75 -11.33 17.25
C ARG A 86 -18.74 -12.39 17.69
N SER A 87 -19.34 -13.11 16.73
CA SER A 87 -20.32 -14.17 17.02
C SER A 87 -20.53 -15.08 15.81
N VAL A 88 -21.04 -16.29 16.07
CA VAL A 88 -21.48 -17.25 15.03
C VAL A 88 -22.47 -16.58 14.08
N SER A 89 -23.42 -15.80 14.58
CA SER A 89 -24.39 -15.08 13.74
C SER A 89 -23.73 -14.09 12.79
N GLU A 90 -22.67 -13.40 13.20
CA GLU A 90 -21.92 -12.50 12.31
C GLU A 90 -21.23 -13.30 11.20
N TYR A 91 -20.66 -14.45 11.55
CA TYR A 91 -20.03 -15.32 10.57
C TYR A 91 -21.04 -15.97 9.60
N VAL A 92 -22.24 -16.36 10.06
CA VAL A 92 -23.34 -16.81 9.19
C VAL A 92 -23.68 -15.75 8.15
N MET A 93 -23.77 -14.47 8.55
CA MET A 93 -24.03 -13.38 7.59
C MET A 93 -22.93 -13.29 6.53
N VAL A 94 -21.68 -13.44 6.93
CA VAL A 94 -20.52 -13.44 6.02
C VAL A 94 -20.54 -14.62 5.07
N LEU A 95 -20.84 -15.83 5.55
CA LEU A 95 -21.01 -17.01 4.71
C LEU A 95 -22.12 -16.82 3.67
N LYS A 96 -23.23 -16.19 4.07
CA LYS A 96 -24.34 -15.87 3.14
C LYS A 96 -23.92 -14.89 2.08
N GLU A 97 -23.23 -13.81 2.45
CA GLU A 97 -22.72 -12.82 1.51
C GLU A 97 -21.72 -13.45 0.51
N MET A 98 -20.74 -14.20 1.02
CA MET A 98 -19.72 -14.86 0.20
C MET A 98 -20.30 -15.87 -0.79
N ASN A 99 -21.36 -16.58 -0.40
CA ASN A 99 -21.99 -17.63 -1.22
C ASN A 99 -23.27 -17.17 -1.93
N SER A 100 -23.58 -15.87 -1.88
CA SER A 100 -24.80 -15.29 -2.47
C SER A 100 -26.10 -15.98 -2.00
N LEU A 101 -26.14 -16.39 -0.73
CA LEU A 101 -27.30 -17.03 -0.12
C LEU A 101 -28.27 -15.97 0.41
N SER A 102 -29.55 -16.10 0.04
CA SER A 102 -30.62 -15.22 0.56
C SER A 102 -31.22 -15.75 1.87
N THR A 103 -31.21 -17.07 2.08
CA THR A 103 -31.70 -17.76 3.29
C THR A 103 -30.58 -18.53 3.97
N ASP A 104 -30.88 -19.18 5.08
CA ASP A 104 -29.95 -20.05 5.81
C ASP A 104 -29.97 -21.49 5.27
N ASP A 105 -30.81 -21.75 4.27
CA ASP A 105 -31.00 -23.08 3.69
C ASP A 105 -29.82 -23.41 2.76
N ILE A 106 -29.17 -24.53 3.05
CA ILE A 106 -28.08 -25.09 2.24
C ILE A 106 -28.42 -26.51 1.80
N GLN A 107 -27.85 -26.97 0.69
CA GLN A 107 -28.15 -28.28 0.12
C GLN A 107 -26.91 -29.17 0.09
N ALA A 108 -27.08 -30.41 0.56
CA ALA A 108 -26.03 -31.42 0.50
C ALA A 108 -25.56 -31.66 -0.95
N GLY A 109 -24.26 -31.89 -1.12
CA GLY A 109 -23.59 -32.04 -2.41
C GLY A 109 -23.27 -30.73 -3.12
N GLN A 110 -23.72 -29.58 -2.59
CA GLN A 110 -23.25 -28.27 -3.04
C GLN A 110 -21.95 -27.88 -2.33
N ASN A 111 -21.25 -26.91 -2.92
CA ASN A 111 -20.05 -26.34 -2.35
C ASN A 111 -20.36 -25.04 -1.61
N LEU A 112 -19.79 -24.88 -0.43
CA LEU A 112 -19.82 -23.66 0.36
C LEU A 112 -18.40 -23.10 0.50
N MET A 113 -18.21 -21.85 0.11
CA MET A 113 -16.98 -21.11 0.38
C MET A 113 -16.98 -20.65 1.84
N ILE A 114 -15.91 -20.98 2.55
CA ILE A 114 -15.70 -20.58 3.94
C ILE A 114 -14.40 -19.79 4.06
N ALA A 115 -14.33 -18.94 5.08
CA ALA A 115 -13.11 -18.25 5.48
C ALA A 115 -12.58 -18.84 6.79
N TYR A 116 -11.30 -19.20 6.84
CA TYR A 116 -10.67 -19.77 8.03
C TYR A 116 -9.28 -19.15 8.21
N ASN A 117 -8.77 -19.23 9.44
CA ASN A 117 -7.48 -18.69 9.78
C ASN A 117 -6.50 -19.84 10.01
N ASP A 118 -5.30 -19.73 9.43
CA ASP A 118 -4.25 -20.73 9.57
C ASP A 118 -2.88 -20.06 9.72
N THR A 119 -1.99 -20.74 10.42
CA THR A 119 -0.59 -20.35 10.64
C THR A 119 0.39 -21.20 9.83
N GLU A 120 -0.09 -22.26 9.17
CA GLU A 120 0.75 -23.29 8.55
C GLU A 120 1.63 -22.78 7.40
N PHE A 121 1.25 -21.69 6.73
CA PHE A 121 1.98 -21.17 5.57
C PHE A 121 3.31 -20.48 5.91
N ILE A 122 3.56 -20.14 7.18
CA ILE A 122 4.86 -19.58 7.60
C ILE A 122 5.90 -20.69 7.81
N ASN A 123 5.49 -21.96 7.93
CA ASN A 123 6.37 -23.07 8.34
C ASN A 123 6.76 -24.06 7.21
N LYS A 124 6.65 -23.69 5.93
CA LYS A 124 7.12 -24.53 4.80
C LYS A 124 8.33 -23.97 4.07
#